data_AF-A0A1G7YD97-F1
#
_entry.id   AF-A0A1G7YD97-F1
#
_cell.length_a   1.000
_cell.length_b   1.000
_cell.length_c   1.000
_cell.angle_alpha   90.00
_cell.angle_beta   90.00
_cell.angle_gamma   90.00
#
_symmetry.space_group_name_H-M   'P 1'
#
loop_
_entity.id
_entity.type
_entity.pdbx_description
1 polymer ?
#
loop_
_entity_poly.entity_id
_entity_poly.type
_entity_poly.pdbx_seq_one_letter_code
_entity_poly.pdbx_strand_id
1 'polypeptide(L)'
;MKRLVLAWAVTAVAATGAAVAVLGLLGGGLIGSSGHVLHPAEVRAALTTATSLTSPSAVPPTEDPLSSSPPSATPPAAESQGGLIRSLGGTVVASCDGDLVTLRSWSPAQGYSVDDHVEAGPAHRAKVEFEPDEGEDVELEIACTAGRPVLLRRH
;
A
#
# COMPACT_ATOMS: atom_id res chain seq x y z
N MET A 1 -29.76 49.91 12.50
CA MET A 1 -29.46 48.51 12.87
C MET A 1 -29.93 47.48 11.84
N LYS A 2 -31.23 47.41 11.49
CA LYS A 2 -31.76 46.43 10.50
C LYS A 2 -31.02 46.39 9.13
N ARG A 3 -30.68 47.55 8.56
CA ARG A 3 -29.95 47.65 7.28
C ARG A 3 -28.51 47.12 7.36
N LEU A 4 -27.84 47.27 8.51
CA LEU A 4 -26.49 46.78 8.74
C LEU A 4 -26.47 45.26 8.91
N VAL A 5 -27.47 44.71 9.61
CA VAL A 5 -27.65 43.25 9.75
C VAL A 5 -27.95 42.60 8.39
N LEU A 6 -28.80 43.22 7.57
CA LEU A 6 -29.07 42.74 6.22
C LEU A 6 -27.83 42.77 5.32
N ALA A 7 -27.06 43.87 5.36
CA ALA A 7 -25.83 43.97 4.58
C ALA A 7 -24.81 42.90 4.98
N TRP A 8 -24.60 42.71 6.30
CA TRP A 8 -23.68 41.70 6.81
C TRP A 8 -24.12 40.26 6.44
N ALA A 9 -25.41 39.96 6.54
CA ALA A 9 -25.95 38.65 6.17
C ALA A 9 -25.74 38.36 4.67
N VAL A 10 -25.96 39.34 3.80
CA VAL A 10 -25.72 39.20 2.36
C VAL A 10 -24.23 38.93 2.09
N THR A 11 -23.33 39.66 2.75
CA THR A 11 -21.88 39.42 2.60
C THR A 11 -21.48 38.02 3.07
N ALA A 12 -22.02 37.54 4.19
CA ALA A 12 -21.74 36.20 4.70
C ALA A 12 -22.21 35.10 3.73
N VAL A 13 -23.41 35.24 3.16
CA VAL A 13 -23.94 34.31 2.16
C VAL A 13 -23.08 34.32 0.90
N ALA A 14 -22.69 35.50 0.41
CA ALA A 14 -21.83 35.63 -0.77
C ALA A 14 -20.46 34.98 -0.57
N ALA A 15 -19.81 35.21 0.58
CA ALA A 15 -18.53 34.62 0.92
C ALA A 15 -18.61 33.08 1.02
N THR A 16 -19.68 32.57 1.65
CA THR A 16 -19.90 31.12 1.78
C THR A 16 -20.15 30.48 0.42
N GLY A 17 -20.95 31.12 -0.43
CA GLY A 17 -21.22 30.64 -1.79
C GLY A 17 -19.94 30.59 -2.65
N ALA A 18 -19.09 31.60 -2.56
CA ALA A 18 -17.81 31.62 -3.25
C ALA A 18 -16.87 30.48 -2.80
N ALA A 19 -16.80 30.20 -1.50
CA ALA A 19 -16.00 29.10 -0.97
C ALA A 19 -16.50 27.73 -1.47
N VAL A 20 -17.81 27.50 -1.47
CA VAL A 20 -18.42 26.24 -1.98
C VAL A 20 -18.16 26.06 -3.48
N ALA A 21 -18.22 27.13 -4.27
CA ALA A 21 -17.94 27.08 -5.71
C ALA A 21 -16.48 26.67 -6.00
N VAL A 22 -15.52 27.20 -5.23
CA VAL A 22 -14.10 26.83 -5.34
C VAL A 22 -13.87 25.37 -4.96
N LEU A 23 -14.48 24.90 -3.87
CA LEU A 23 -14.41 23.50 -3.43
C LEU A 23 -15.03 22.55 -4.47
N GLY A 24 -16.15 22.91 -5.10
CA GLY A 24 -16.76 22.11 -6.16
C GLY A 24 -15.88 21.97 -7.40
N LEU A 25 -15.13 23.03 -7.75
CA LEU A 25 -14.20 23.02 -8.89
C LEU A 25 -12.99 22.09 -8.63
N LEU A 26 -12.52 22.04 -7.39
CA LEU A 26 -11.44 21.14 -6.95
C LEU A 26 -11.94 19.69 -6.78
N GLY A 27 -13.17 19.50 -6.30
CA GLY A 27 -13.75 18.18 -6.04
C GLY A 27 -13.99 17.36 -7.31
N GLY A 28 -14.39 18.00 -8.41
CA GLY A 28 -14.65 17.30 -9.68
C GLY A 28 -13.42 16.63 -10.31
N GLY A 29 -12.21 17.14 -10.02
CA GLY A 29 -10.95 16.59 -10.52
C GLY A 29 -10.30 15.55 -9.60
N LEU A 30 -10.52 15.65 -8.28
CA LEU A 30 -9.88 14.78 -7.28
C LEU A 30 -10.69 13.52 -6.94
N ILE A 31 -12.02 13.58 -7.05
CA ILE A 31 -12.92 12.49 -6.64
C ILE A 31 -13.26 11.58 -7.84
N GLY A 32 -12.83 11.97 -9.05
CA GLY A 32 -13.24 11.34 -10.29
C GLY A 32 -14.71 11.60 -10.56
N SER A 33 -15.07 11.90 -11.80
CA SER A 33 -16.47 12.03 -12.22
C SER A 33 -17.25 10.71 -12.20
N SER A 34 -16.69 9.68 -11.57
CA SER A 34 -17.21 8.33 -11.51
C SER A 34 -17.42 7.96 -10.04
N GLY A 35 -18.49 8.50 -9.44
CA GLY A 35 -19.10 7.91 -8.23
C GLY A 35 -19.70 6.52 -8.49
N HIS A 36 -19.17 5.78 -9.47
CA HIS A 36 -19.58 4.42 -9.78
C HIS A 36 -18.81 3.50 -8.85
N VAL A 37 -19.49 3.01 -7.83
CA VAL A 37 -19.00 1.90 -7.01
C VAL A 37 -18.89 0.69 -7.94
N LEU A 38 -17.67 0.23 -8.20
CA LEU A 38 -17.42 -0.93 -9.05
C LEU A 38 -18.14 -2.15 -8.48
N HIS A 39 -19.00 -2.78 -9.27
CA HIS A 39 -19.69 -3.99 -8.85
C HIS A 39 -18.66 -5.14 -8.77
N PRO A 40 -18.75 -6.07 -7.80
CA PRO A 40 -17.84 -7.22 -7.72
C PRO A 40 -17.62 -8.03 -9.01
N ALA A 41 -18.59 -8.06 -9.93
CA ALA A 41 -18.42 -8.69 -11.24
C ALA A 41 -17.43 -7.94 -12.15
N GLU A 42 -17.49 -6.61 -12.12
CA GLU A 42 -16.62 -5.71 -12.90
C GLU A 42 -15.18 -5.76 -12.38
N VAL A 43 -15.01 -5.81 -11.05
CA VAL A 43 -13.69 -6.04 -10.41
C VAL A 43 -13.10 -7.39 -10.82
N ARG A 44 -13.89 -8.47 -10.81
CA ARG A 44 -13.42 -9.79 -11.24
C ARG A 44 -13.01 -9.79 -12.72
N ALA A 45 -13.80 -9.15 -13.58
CA ALA A 45 -13.48 -9.02 -15.00
C ALA A 45 -12.18 -8.24 -15.24
N ALA A 46 -11.96 -7.16 -14.49
CA ALA A 46 -10.72 -6.39 -14.54
C ALA A 46 -9.52 -7.22 -14.07
N LEU A 47 -9.64 -7.99 -12.97
CA LEU A 47 -8.59 -8.88 -12.47
C LEU A 47 -8.25 -10.00 -13.47
N THR A 48 -9.25 -10.62 -14.09
CA THR A 48 -9.01 -11.64 -15.12
C THR A 48 -8.33 -11.05 -16.34
N THR A 49 -8.69 -9.83 -16.75
CA THR A 49 -8.06 -9.16 -17.89
C THR A 49 -6.60 -8.83 -17.59
N ALA A 50 -6.30 -8.33 -16.38
CA ALA A 50 -4.94 -8.08 -15.94
C ALA A 50 -4.09 -9.36 -15.84
N THR A 51 -4.69 -10.46 -15.38
CA THR A 51 -4.04 -11.79 -15.34
C THR A 51 -3.74 -12.32 -16.73
N SER A 52 -4.67 -12.17 -17.69
CA SER A 52 -4.47 -12.63 -19.07
C SER A 52 -3.35 -11.87 -19.79
N LEU A 53 -3.13 -10.59 -19.46
CA LEU A 53 -2.00 -9.81 -19.98
C LEU A 53 -0.65 -10.23 -19.39
N THR A 54 -0.65 -10.97 -18.26
CA THR A 54 0.56 -11.41 -17.55
C THR A 54 0.84 -12.92 -17.70
N SER A 55 -0.03 -13.67 -18.37
CA SER A 55 0.09 -15.13 -18.45
C SER A 55 1.11 -15.54 -19.54
N PRO A 56 2.29 -16.10 -19.21
CA PRO A 56 3.07 -16.83 -20.18
C PRO A 56 2.31 -18.11 -20.56
N SER A 57 2.14 -18.33 -21.85
CA SER A 57 1.47 -19.49 -22.44
C SER A 57 1.95 -20.80 -21.80
N ALA A 58 1.08 -21.45 -21.01
CA ALA A 58 1.36 -22.73 -20.38
C ALA A 58 0.89 -23.88 -21.28
N VAL A 59 1.86 -24.72 -21.66
CA VAL A 59 1.74 -25.99 -22.40
C VAL A 59 1.02 -27.03 -21.51
N PRO A 60 0.19 -27.96 -22.05
CA PRO A 60 -0.70 -28.81 -21.23
C PRO A 60 0.05 -29.81 -20.33
N PRO A 61 -0.60 -30.28 -19.25
CA PRO A 61 0.03 -31.19 -18.28
C PRO A 61 0.04 -32.63 -18.81
N THR A 62 1.19 -33.30 -18.68
CA THR A 62 1.27 -34.76 -18.68
C THR A 62 1.43 -35.20 -17.23
N GLU A 63 0.63 -36.19 -16.84
CA GLU A 63 0.49 -36.73 -15.49
C GLU A 63 1.74 -37.46 -14.97
N ASP A 64 1.74 -37.58 -13.63
CA ASP A 64 2.39 -38.57 -12.76
C ASP A 64 3.75 -38.26 -12.07
N PRO A 65 3.96 -38.81 -10.85
CA PRO A 65 4.33 -38.02 -9.67
C PRO A 65 5.72 -38.41 -9.10
N LEU A 66 6.04 -37.84 -7.93
CA LEU A 66 7.27 -38.00 -7.13
C LEU A 66 8.46 -37.11 -7.54
N SER A 67 8.60 -35.99 -6.84
CA SER A 67 9.83 -35.55 -6.15
C SER A 67 9.70 -34.07 -5.81
N SER A 68 9.39 -33.75 -4.56
CA SER A 68 9.39 -32.36 -4.07
C SER A 68 10.84 -31.86 -3.97
N SER A 69 11.39 -31.43 -5.11
CA SER A 69 12.53 -30.51 -5.15
C SER A 69 12.04 -29.08 -4.89
N PRO A 70 12.80 -28.23 -4.18
CA PRO A 70 12.41 -26.83 -4.00
C PRO A 70 12.43 -26.11 -5.35
N PRO A 71 11.44 -25.24 -5.68
CA PRO A 71 11.50 -24.50 -6.93
C PRO A 71 12.65 -23.48 -6.86
N SER A 72 13.63 -23.69 -7.74
CA SER A 72 14.72 -22.78 -8.02
C SER A 72 14.23 -21.57 -8.82
N ALA A 73 14.99 -20.49 -8.70
CA ALA A 73 14.64 -19.09 -9.02
C ALA A 73 14.31 -18.76 -10.50
N THR A 74 13.49 -17.72 -10.68
CA THR A 74 13.33 -16.97 -11.93
C THR A 74 13.75 -15.50 -11.74
N PRO A 75 14.76 -14.98 -12.47
CA PRO A 75 15.03 -13.53 -12.59
C PRO A 75 14.90 -13.03 -14.06
N PRO A 76 14.91 -11.72 -14.35
CA PRO A 76 14.36 -10.56 -13.64
C PRO A 76 13.38 -9.78 -14.55
N ALA A 77 12.24 -9.32 -14.03
CA ALA A 77 11.38 -8.34 -14.71
C ALA A 77 11.59 -6.98 -14.04
N ALA A 78 12.09 -6.00 -14.81
CA ALA A 78 12.30 -4.58 -14.49
C ALA A 78 12.48 -4.26 -12.99
N GLU A 79 13.72 -4.02 -12.56
CA GLU A 79 14.20 -3.78 -11.20
C GLU A 79 13.32 -2.84 -10.35
N SER A 80 12.15 -3.31 -9.92
CA SER A 80 11.57 -2.84 -8.69
C SER A 80 12.49 -3.37 -7.62
N GLN A 81 13.35 -2.50 -7.08
CA GLN A 81 14.12 -2.75 -5.86
C GLN A 81 13.20 -2.93 -4.62
N GLY A 82 11.91 -3.18 -4.84
CA GLY A 82 10.89 -3.46 -3.85
C GLY A 82 10.82 -4.94 -3.49
N GLY A 83 10.66 -5.24 -2.21
CA GLY A 83 10.52 -6.59 -1.67
C GLY A 83 9.37 -6.66 -0.67
N LEU A 84 8.68 -7.80 -0.65
CA LEU A 84 7.64 -8.12 0.34
C LEU A 84 8.26 -8.96 1.47
N ILE A 85 8.24 -8.45 2.68
CA ILE A 85 8.60 -9.14 3.91
C ILE A 85 7.32 -9.63 4.59
N ARG A 86 7.31 -10.87 5.07
CA ARG A 86 6.19 -11.48 5.80
C ARG A 86 6.66 -11.92 7.18
N SER A 87 5.81 -11.72 8.17
CA SER A 87 6.01 -12.15 9.56
C SER A 87 4.69 -12.65 10.14
N LEU A 88 4.71 -13.09 11.41
CA LEU A 88 3.49 -13.40 12.14
C LEU A 88 2.62 -12.17 12.37
N GLY A 89 3.24 -11.03 12.70
CA GLY A 89 2.54 -9.79 13.01
C GLY A 89 2.01 -9.03 11.80
N GLY A 90 2.45 -9.35 10.58
CA GLY A 90 1.96 -8.69 9.38
C GLY A 90 2.89 -8.80 8.18
N THR A 91 2.63 -7.95 7.18
CA THR A 91 3.42 -7.85 5.95
C THR A 91 3.93 -6.43 5.73
N VAL A 92 5.11 -6.31 5.10
CA VAL A 92 5.77 -5.04 4.82
C VAL A 92 6.28 -5.04 3.39
N VAL A 93 5.97 -3.99 2.63
CA VAL A 93 6.60 -3.72 1.35
C VAL A 93 7.69 -2.70 1.57
N ALA A 94 8.93 -3.07 1.31
CA ALA A 94 10.09 -2.18 1.41
C ALA A 94 10.73 -1.98 0.04
N SER A 95 11.48 -0.92 -0.15
CA SER A 95 12.32 -0.69 -1.33
C SER A 95 13.72 -0.25 -0.94
N CYS A 96 14.70 -0.62 -1.75
CA CYS A 96 16.08 -0.15 -1.61
C CYS A 96 16.43 0.92 -2.64
N ASP A 97 17.19 1.92 -2.20
CA ASP A 97 17.97 2.84 -3.04
C ASP A 97 19.42 2.79 -2.53
N GLY A 98 20.28 2.09 -3.26
CA GLY A 98 21.61 1.70 -2.75
C GLY A 98 21.51 0.91 -1.44
N ASP A 99 22.13 1.45 -0.38
CA ASP A 99 22.14 0.88 0.97
C ASP A 99 21.08 1.50 1.91
N LEU A 100 20.17 2.31 1.36
CA LEU A 100 19.07 2.93 2.10
C LEU A 100 17.76 2.19 1.81
N VAL A 101 17.08 1.78 2.87
CA VAL A 101 15.75 1.17 2.81
C VAL A 101 14.67 2.20 3.09
N THR A 102 13.55 2.07 2.39
CA THR A 102 12.30 2.79 2.65
C THR A 102 11.15 1.78 2.77
N LEU A 103 10.39 1.82 3.86
CA LEU A 103 9.13 1.08 3.98
C LEU A 103 8.06 1.83 3.20
N ARG A 104 7.48 1.17 2.20
CA ARG A 104 6.50 1.76 1.27
C ARG A 104 5.08 1.54 1.77
N SER A 105 4.83 0.40 2.39
CA SER A 105 3.58 0.08 3.08
C SER A 105 3.78 -1.05 4.07
N TRP A 106 2.87 -1.15 5.03
CA TRP A 106 2.78 -2.26 5.97
C TRP A 106 1.31 -2.54 6.28
N SER A 107 1.00 -3.77 6.63
CA SER A 107 -0.35 -4.21 6.96
C SER A 107 -0.27 -5.21 8.11
N PRO A 108 -0.84 -4.88 9.28
CA PRO A 108 -0.85 -5.81 10.40
C PRO A 108 -1.67 -7.05 10.07
N ALA A 109 -1.28 -8.17 10.66
CA ALA A 109 -2.08 -9.37 10.67
C ALA A 109 -3.33 -9.16 11.54
N GLN A 110 -4.29 -10.07 11.41
CA GLN A 110 -5.50 -10.08 12.23
C GLN A 110 -5.13 -10.30 13.70
N GLY A 111 -5.65 -9.44 14.59
CA GLY A 111 -5.32 -9.42 16.02
C GLY A 111 -4.01 -8.69 16.35
N TYR A 112 -3.47 -7.92 15.40
CA TYR A 112 -2.30 -7.07 15.60
C TYR A 112 -2.61 -5.61 15.27
N SER A 113 -1.96 -4.70 16.00
CA SER A 113 -1.80 -3.28 15.66
C SER A 113 -0.36 -2.99 15.22
N VAL A 114 -0.13 -1.78 14.73
CA VAL A 114 1.21 -1.27 14.45
C VAL A 114 1.50 -0.22 15.51
N ASP A 115 2.70 -0.27 16.11
CA ASP A 115 3.14 0.76 17.04
C ASP A 115 3.16 2.14 16.38
N ASP A 116 2.90 3.20 17.16
CA ASP A 116 2.83 4.58 16.67
C ASP A 116 4.17 5.06 16.07
N HIS A 117 5.29 4.42 16.42
CA HIS A 117 6.62 4.79 15.99
C HIS A 117 7.20 3.86 14.90
N VAL A 118 6.79 4.09 13.66
CA VAL A 118 7.38 3.43 12.49
C VAL A 118 8.58 4.22 11.95
N GLU A 119 9.75 3.59 11.90
CA GLU A 119 10.94 4.13 11.24
C GLU A 119 10.93 3.74 9.76
N ALA A 120 10.18 4.48 8.95
CA ALA A 120 9.95 4.13 7.54
C ALA A 120 11.13 4.40 6.59
N GLY A 121 12.18 5.10 7.01
CA GLY A 121 13.28 5.54 6.13
C GLY A 121 12.93 6.71 5.20
N PRO A 122 13.80 7.09 4.25
CA PRO A 122 15.02 6.38 3.84
C PRO A 122 16.12 6.37 4.89
N ALA A 123 16.65 5.19 5.24
CA ALA A 123 17.74 5.03 6.21
C ALA A 123 18.47 3.69 6.00
N HIS A 124 19.63 3.48 6.61
CA HIS A 124 20.35 2.19 6.51
C HIS A 124 19.56 1.01 7.11
N ARG A 125 18.67 1.32 8.04
CA ARG A 125 17.74 0.38 8.65
C ARG A 125 16.38 1.06 8.77
N ALA A 126 15.33 0.28 8.58
CA ALA A 126 13.96 0.69 8.82
C ALA A 126 13.32 -0.30 9.77
N LYS A 127 12.43 0.18 10.63
CA LYS A 127 11.80 -0.61 11.68
C LYS A 127 10.29 -0.43 11.63
N VAL A 128 9.56 -1.53 11.77
CA VAL A 128 8.14 -1.54 12.10
C VAL A 128 7.89 -2.60 13.16
N GLU A 129 7.01 -2.30 14.09
CA GLU A 129 6.66 -3.18 15.20
C GLU A 129 5.17 -3.49 15.13
N PHE A 130 4.85 -4.79 15.15
CA PHE A 130 3.48 -5.27 15.18
C PHE A 130 3.17 -5.79 16.57
N GLU A 131 2.22 -5.16 17.25
CA GLU A 131 1.81 -5.48 18.61
C GLU A 131 0.57 -6.38 18.56
N PRO A 132 0.58 -7.60 19.13
CA PRO A 132 -0.63 -8.40 19.24
C PRO A 132 -1.55 -7.85 20.33
N ASP A 133 -2.84 -8.17 20.25
CA ASP A 133 -3.79 -7.90 21.34
C ASP A 133 -3.34 -8.55 22.67
N GLU A 134 -2.69 -9.72 22.59
CA GLU A 134 -2.09 -10.45 23.70
C GLU A 134 -0.79 -11.14 23.26
N GLY A 135 0.28 -11.03 24.05
CA GLY A 135 1.55 -11.73 23.81
C GLY A 135 2.75 -10.79 23.62
N GLU A 136 3.77 -11.26 22.90
CA GLU A 136 4.97 -10.50 22.58
C GLU A 136 4.92 -9.81 21.21
N ASP A 137 5.54 -8.63 21.13
CA ASP A 137 5.61 -7.83 19.91
C ASP A 137 6.50 -8.47 18.85
N VAL A 138 6.13 -8.24 17.59
CA VAL A 138 6.87 -8.69 16.42
C VAL A 138 7.53 -7.49 15.76
N GLU A 139 8.77 -7.23 16.18
CA GLU A 139 9.61 -6.21 15.54
C GLU A 139 10.27 -6.74 14.26
N LEU A 140 10.16 -5.98 13.18
CA LEU A 140 10.89 -6.20 11.93
C LEU A 140 11.88 -5.07 11.71
N GLU A 141 13.17 -5.39 11.78
CA GLU A 141 14.25 -4.51 11.35
C GLU A 141 14.70 -4.94 9.95
N ILE A 142 14.66 -4.02 8.99
CA ILE A 142 14.89 -4.28 7.56
C ILE A 142 16.06 -3.43 7.11
N ALA A 143 16.95 -4.00 6.30
CA ALA A 143 18.05 -3.30 5.66
C ALA A 143 18.18 -3.68 4.18
N CYS A 144 19.03 -2.98 3.45
CA CYS A 144 19.36 -3.33 2.07
C CYS A 144 20.61 -4.19 1.99
N THR A 145 20.57 -5.25 1.18
CA THR A 145 21.74 -6.06 0.83
C THR A 145 21.69 -6.35 -0.66
N ALA A 146 22.72 -5.93 -1.39
CA ALA A 146 22.77 -6.03 -2.86
C ALA A 146 21.51 -5.46 -3.54
N GLY A 147 21.04 -4.30 -3.07
CA GLY A 147 19.85 -3.61 -3.61
C GLY A 147 18.52 -4.31 -3.34
N ARG A 148 18.47 -5.27 -2.41
CA ARG A 148 17.25 -5.99 -2.01
C ARG A 148 16.97 -5.79 -0.51
N PRO A 149 15.69 -5.54 -0.12
CA PRO A 149 15.32 -5.52 1.29
C PRO A 149 15.48 -6.90 1.93
N VAL A 150 16.13 -6.96 3.08
CA VAL A 150 16.33 -8.18 3.88
C VAL A 150 15.96 -7.93 5.34
N LEU A 151 15.37 -8.94 5.98
CA LEU A 151 15.14 -8.93 7.42
C LEU A 151 16.46 -9.14 8.16
N LEU A 152 16.77 -8.28 9.13
CA LEU A 152 17.87 -8.49 10.05
C LEU A 152 17.44 -9.50 11.12
N ARG A 153 18.29 -10.49 11.41
CA ARG A 153 18.06 -11.38 12.55
C ARG A 153 18.60 -10.71 13.81
N ARG A 154 17.79 -10.65 14.88
CA ARG A 154 18.32 -10.39 16.21
C ARG A 154 19.11 -11.62 16.69
N HIS A 155 20.29 -11.38 17.26
CA HIS A 155 21.15 -12.39 17.87
C HIS A 155 20.91 -12.46 19.38
#